data_AF-A0A3C0GNK6-F1
#
_entry.id   AF-A0A3C0GNK6-F1
#
_cell.length_a   1.000
_cell.length_b   1.000
_cell.length_c   1.000
_cell.angle_alpha   90.00
_cell.angle_beta   90.00
_cell.angle_gamma   90.00
#
_symmetry.space_group_name_H-M   'P 1'
#
loop_
_entity.id
_entity.type
_entity.pdbx_description
1 polymer ?
#
loop_
_entity_poly.entity_id
_entity_poly.type
_entity_poly.pdbx_seq_one_letter_code
_entity_poly.pdbx_strand_id
1 'polypeptide(L)'
;IADGVCDFGIVGRNELDEQGAARRRIGLPDAYQALRGLNFGQCRLMLAVPEEWQWTGVEQLAGKRIATSYPAILADWLAARGVDAQVVELSGSVEIAPRLGTADLICDLVSSGATLAANQLKPVETLLESEAVLAGPVKTPDDARAGLMAMLLRRLDGVVKVQDSKLLMFRAALDRVSELSRLLPDADPLVQLPDDGGHLRLQTMCHGALTWQRLEELERAGAQGLMVLSVERSLA
;
A
#
# COMPACT_ATOMS: atom_id res chain seq x y z
N ILE A 1 14.36 10.00 13.43
CA ILE A 1 14.62 10.82 12.22
C ILE A 1 14.57 12.30 12.57
N ALA A 2 13.47 12.79 13.15
CA ALA A 2 13.34 14.21 13.50
C ALA A 2 14.49 14.74 14.39
N ASP A 3 14.93 13.95 15.38
CA ASP A 3 16.02 14.36 16.29
C ASP A 3 17.43 14.12 15.72
N GLY A 4 17.54 13.69 14.46
CA GLY A 4 18.83 13.41 13.81
C GLY A 4 19.57 12.16 14.30
N VAL A 5 19.00 11.39 15.25
CA VAL A 5 19.62 10.17 15.81
C VAL A 5 19.60 8.99 14.83
N CYS A 6 18.67 8.98 13.86
CA CYS A 6 18.61 7.96 12.82
C CYS A 6 18.26 8.58 11.46
N ASP A 7 18.88 8.07 10.39
CA ASP A 7 18.66 8.55 9.02
C ASP A 7 17.36 8.00 8.41
N PHE A 8 17.03 6.73 8.68
CA PHE A 8 15.88 6.04 8.09
C PHE A 8 15.06 5.28 9.14
N GLY A 9 13.82 4.95 8.79
CA GLY A 9 12.96 4.06 9.56
C GLY A 9 11.92 3.38 8.68
N ILE A 10 11.49 2.17 9.05
CA ILE A 10 10.32 1.52 8.44
C ILE A 10 9.14 1.73 9.38
N VAL A 11 8.07 2.35 8.87
CA VAL A 11 6.91 2.75 9.66
C VAL A 11 5.65 2.70 8.79
N GLY A 12 4.47 2.66 9.38
CA GLY A 12 3.21 2.84 8.63
C GLY A 12 3.08 4.28 8.11
N ARG A 13 2.53 4.44 6.89
CA ARG A 13 2.20 5.75 6.31
C ARG A 13 1.31 6.56 7.26
N ASN A 14 0.30 5.93 7.84
CA ASN A 14 -0.59 6.51 8.85
C ASN A 14 0.19 7.16 10.01
N GLU A 15 1.15 6.47 10.60
CA GLU A 15 1.96 7.02 11.71
C GLU A 15 2.89 8.13 11.23
N LEU A 16 3.51 7.97 10.06
CA LEU A 16 4.37 9.01 9.49
C LEU A 16 3.59 10.31 9.25
N ASP A 17 2.40 10.19 8.68
CA ASP A 17 1.55 11.32 8.31
C ASP A 17 0.91 11.96 9.55
N GLU A 18 0.54 11.17 10.56
CA GLU A 18 -0.01 11.65 11.83
C GLU A 18 1.03 12.49 12.58
N GLN A 19 2.24 11.95 12.74
CA GLN A 19 3.32 12.68 13.39
C GLN A 19 3.71 13.93 12.58
N GLY A 20 3.68 13.86 11.24
CA GLY A 20 3.91 15.01 10.36
C GLY A 20 2.85 16.10 10.53
N ALA A 21 1.57 15.71 10.55
CA ALA A 21 0.44 16.62 10.77
C ALA A 21 0.52 17.26 12.16
N ALA A 22 0.76 16.47 13.21
CA ALA A 22 0.90 16.95 14.58
C ALA A 22 2.02 18.01 14.69
N ARG A 23 3.17 17.80 14.03
CA ARG A 23 4.27 18.78 13.98
C ARG A 23 3.86 20.09 13.30
N ARG A 24 3.20 20.01 12.13
CA ARG A 24 2.73 21.21 11.41
C ARG A 24 1.73 22.02 12.23
N ARG A 25 0.85 21.35 12.98
CA ARG A 25 -0.13 22.00 13.86
C ARG A 25 0.50 22.80 15.01
N ILE A 26 1.69 22.42 15.46
CA ILE A 26 2.48 23.17 16.45
C ILE A 26 3.54 24.10 15.82
N GLY A 27 3.46 24.34 14.50
CA GLY A 27 4.34 25.26 13.77
C GLY A 27 5.76 24.73 13.53
N LEU A 28 6.00 23.44 13.75
CA LEU A 28 7.29 22.82 13.42
C LEU A 28 7.35 22.41 11.95
N PRO A 29 8.51 22.54 11.30
CA PRO A 29 8.69 22.07 9.94
C PRO A 29 8.68 20.54 9.86
N ASP A 30 8.38 20.04 8.65
CA ASP A 30 8.54 18.63 8.31
C ASP A 30 10.01 18.23 8.49
N ALA A 31 10.25 17.16 9.24
CA ALA A 31 11.59 16.65 9.53
C ALA A 31 11.90 15.33 8.80
N TYR A 32 10.87 14.67 8.29
CA TYR A 32 10.95 13.41 7.57
C TYR A 32 9.90 13.35 6.46
N GLN A 33 10.10 12.42 5.54
CA GLN A 33 9.16 12.15 4.46
C GLN A 33 9.17 10.66 4.12
N ALA A 34 8.14 10.25 3.39
CA ALA A 34 8.10 8.95 2.74
C ALA A 34 9.09 8.91 1.58
N LEU A 35 10.06 8.01 1.62
CA LEU A 35 10.97 7.78 0.50
C LEU A 35 10.41 6.72 -0.46
N ARG A 36 9.86 5.62 0.06
CA ARG A 36 9.29 4.51 -0.72
C ARG A 36 8.13 3.83 0.01
N GLY A 37 7.13 3.38 -0.75
CA GLY A 37 6.18 2.35 -0.32
C GLY A 37 6.83 0.98 -0.36
N LEU A 38 6.45 0.10 0.57
CA LEU A 38 7.03 -1.25 0.69
C LEU A 38 6.03 -2.36 0.31
N ASN A 39 4.81 -2.00 -0.13
CA ASN A 39 3.79 -2.93 -0.60
C ASN A 39 3.39 -4.01 0.42
N PHE A 40 3.46 -3.72 1.72
CA PHE A 40 2.91 -4.58 2.77
C PHE A 40 2.29 -3.77 3.90
N GLY A 41 1.48 -4.42 4.74
CA GLY A 41 0.81 -3.76 5.87
C GLY A 41 -0.31 -2.81 5.43
N GLN A 42 -0.99 -3.14 4.33
CA GLN A 42 -2.06 -2.32 3.77
C GLN A 42 -3.24 -2.20 4.74
N CYS A 43 -3.66 -0.97 4.99
CA CYS A 43 -4.86 -0.65 5.75
C CYS A 43 -5.39 0.73 5.32
N ARG A 44 -6.59 1.07 5.76
CA ARG A 44 -7.22 2.36 5.50
C ARG A 44 -7.58 3.02 6.80
N LEU A 45 -7.21 4.27 7.01
CA LEU A 45 -7.79 5.07 8.07
C LEU A 45 -9.18 5.52 7.62
N MET A 46 -10.22 5.09 8.31
CA MET A 46 -11.60 5.31 7.89
C MET A 46 -12.47 5.83 9.04
N LEU A 47 -13.48 6.63 8.69
CA LEU A 47 -14.63 6.84 9.57
C LEU A 47 -15.45 5.55 9.64
N ALA A 48 -15.87 5.19 10.84
CA ALA A 48 -16.83 4.13 11.07
C ALA A 48 -17.93 4.59 12.03
N VAL A 49 -19.18 4.35 11.65
CA VAL A 49 -20.38 4.73 12.38
C VAL A 49 -21.10 3.47 12.90
N PRO A 50 -21.94 3.58 13.94
CA PRO A 50 -22.87 2.52 14.33
C PRO A 50 -23.61 1.91 13.13
N GLU A 51 -23.75 0.59 13.12
CA GLU A 51 -24.33 -0.19 12.01
C GLU A 51 -25.71 0.33 11.60
N GLU A 52 -26.53 0.75 12.56
CA GLU A 52 -27.86 1.29 12.39
C GLU A 52 -27.89 2.73 11.84
N TRP A 53 -26.77 3.46 11.88
CA TRP A 53 -26.71 4.84 11.42
C TRP A 53 -26.83 4.89 9.89
N GLN A 54 -27.82 5.62 9.37
CA GLN A 54 -27.92 5.90 7.93
C GLN A 54 -26.93 7.00 7.50
N TRP A 55 -25.81 6.60 6.92
CA TRP A 55 -24.80 7.52 6.40
C TRP A 55 -25.34 8.27 5.17
N THR A 56 -25.36 9.61 5.22
CA THR A 56 -25.77 10.44 4.07
C THR A 56 -24.70 11.42 3.60
N GLY A 57 -23.54 11.46 4.27
CA GLY A 57 -22.46 12.38 3.92
C GLY A 57 -21.71 12.92 5.13
N VAL A 58 -20.59 13.59 4.86
CA VAL A 58 -19.65 14.13 5.85
C VAL A 58 -20.25 15.29 6.66
N GLU A 59 -21.31 15.93 6.16
CA GLU A 59 -21.99 17.04 6.82
C GLU A 59 -22.68 16.59 8.11
N GLN A 60 -23.06 15.30 8.22
CA GLN A 60 -23.68 14.73 9.43
C GLN A 60 -22.74 14.68 10.64
N LEU A 61 -21.44 14.88 10.41
CA LEU A 61 -20.42 14.89 11.44
C LEU A 61 -20.44 16.20 12.27
N ALA A 62 -21.14 17.24 11.80
CA ALA A 62 -21.21 18.51 12.49
C ALA A 62 -21.74 18.35 13.93
N GLY A 63 -20.98 18.84 14.91
CA GLY A 63 -21.28 18.74 16.34
C GLY A 63 -21.13 17.33 16.94
N LYS A 64 -20.62 16.36 16.18
CA LYS A 64 -20.38 14.99 16.68
C LYS A 64 -19.03 14.86 17.36
N ARG A 65 -18.90 13.85 18.21
CA ARG A 65 -17.66 13.42 18.85
C ARG A 65 -17.09 12.22 18.09
N ILE A 66 -15.87 12.34 17.60
CA ILE A 66 -15.18 11.31 16.83
C ILE A 66 -13.99 10.80 17.63
N ALA A 67 -14.03 9.55 18.07
CA ALA A 67 -12.90 8.94 18.76
C ALA A 67 -11.82 8.47 17.76
N THR A 68 -10.55 8.72 18.05
CA THR A 68 -9.45 8.30 17.17
C THR A 68 -8.11 8.24 17.92
N SER A 69 -7.20 7.40 17.41
CA SER A 69 -5.77 7.46 17.74
C SER A 69 -4.97 8.38 16.78
N TYR A 70 -5.65 8.98 15.78
CA TYR A 70 -5.06 9.81 14.72
C TYR A 70 -5.66 11.24 14.71
N PRO A 71 -5.53 11.99 15.83
CA PRO A 71 -6.22 13.26 16.00
C PRO A 71 -5.76 14.34 15.01
N ALA A 72 -4.49 14.37 14.61
CA ALA A 72 -3.97 15.39 13.72
C ALA A 72 -4.47 15.19 12.29
N ILE A 73 -4.40 13.96 11.76
CA ILE A 73 -4.95 13.64 10.43
C ILE A 73 -6.45 13.93 10.40
N LEU A 74 -7.20 13.47 11.42
CA LEU A 74 -8.64 13.69 11.46
C LEU A 74 -8.99 15.18 11.52
N ALA A 75 -8.30 15.97 12.35
CA ALA A 75 -8.54 17.39 12.46
C ALA A 75 -8.27 18.14 11.15
N ASP A 76 -7.18 17.81 10.44
CA ASP A 76 -6.85 18.40 9.15
C ASP A 76 -7.89 18.00 8.08
N TRP A 77 -8.34 16.74 8.11
CA TRP A 77 -9.36 16.21 7.19
C TRP A 77 -10.72 16.88 7.36
N LEU A 78 -11.14 17.14 8.61
CA LEU A 78 -12.37 17.85 8.95
C LEU A 78 -12.28 19.33 8.55
N ALA A 79 -11.16 19.99 8.86
CA ALA A 79 -10.92 21.39 8.51
C ALA A 79 -10.95 21.61 6.98
N ALA A 80 -10.33 20.72 6.21
CA ALA A 80 -10.34 20.77 4.74
C ALA A 80 -11.77 20.66 4.14
N ARG A 81 -12.72 20.11 4.90
CA ARG A 81 -14.13 19.95 4.50
C ARG A 81 -15.07 20.98 5.15
N GLY A 82 -14.54 21.87 5.98
CA GLY A 82 -15.36 22.86 6.70
C GLY A 82 -16.33 22.23 7.70
N VAL A 83 -16.02 21.04 8.23
CA VAL A 83 -16.85 20.32 9.19
C VAL A 83 -16.34 20.59 10.61
N ASP A 84 -17.22 21.11 11.47
CA ASP A 84 -16.91 21.30 12.89
C ASP A 84 -17.36 20.08 13.71
N ALA A 85 -16.41 19.27 14.16
CA ALA A 85 -16.65 18.08 14.98
C ALA A 85 -15.59 18.00 16.09
N GLN A 86 -15.96 17.41 17.23
CA GLN A 86 -15.05 17.23 18.35
C GLN A 86 -14.20 15.97 18.17
N VAL A 87 -12.88 16.14 18.06
CA VAL A 87 -11.92 15.03 18.08
C VAL A 87 -11.69 14.57 19.52
N VAL A 88 -11.88 13.27 19.78
CA VAL A 88 -11.62 12.63 21.07
C VAL A 88 -10.44 11.68 20.90
N GLU A 89 -9.26 12.11 21.36
CA GLU A 89 -8.05 11.29 21.27
C GLU A 89 -8.10 10.12 22.27
N LEU A 90 -7.82 8.91 21.79
CA LEU A 90 -7.71 7.70 22.59
C LEU A 90 -6.39 6.98 22.26
N SER A 91 -5.75 6.40 23.27
CA SER A 91 -4.49 5.66 23.11
C SER A 91 -4.68 4.18 22.72
N GLY A 92 -5.91 3.75 22.43
CA GLY A 92 -6.26 2.38 22.07
C GLY A 92 -7.73 2.04 22.34
N SER A 93 -8.18 0.90 21.81
CA SER A 93 -9.57 0.42 21.92
C SER A 93 -10.60 1.46 21.48
N VAL A 94 -10.34 2.12 20.35
CA VAL A 94 -11.18 3.19 19.83
C VAL A 94 -12.60 2.68 19.54
N GLU A 95 -12.72 1.44 19.08
CA GLU A 95 -13.95 0.76 18.69
C GLU A 95 -15.00 0.62 19.81
N ILE A 96 -14.60 0.73 21.09
CA ILE A 96 -15.52 0.66 22.22
C ILE A 96 -16.16 2.01 22.57
N ALA A 97 -15.58 3.12 22.08
CA ALA A 97 -15.97 4.47 22.49
C ALA A 97 -17.45 4.81 22.21
N PRO A 98 -18.04 4.44 21.05
CA PRO A 98 -19.47 4.63 20.82
C PRO A 98 -20.34 3.88 21.83
N ARG A 99 -19.99 2.64 22.15
CA ARG A 99 -20.73 1.81 23.11
C ARG A 99 -20.68 2.36 24.54
N LEU A 100 -19.58 3.02 24.91
CA LEU A 100 -19.43 3.68 26.21
C LEU A 100 -20.03 5.10 26.24
N GLY A 101 -20.52 5.61 25.10
CA GLY A 101 -21.09 6.95 24.99
C GLY A 101 -20.05 8.08 25.06
N THR A 102 -18.76 7.78 24.99
CA THR A 102 -17.67 8.78 25.03
C THR A 102 -17.44 9.45 23.66
N ALA A 103 -17.88 8.80 22.58
CA ALA A 103 -17.94 9.36 21.24
C ALA A 103 -19.22 8.91 20.51
N ASP A 104 -19.56 9.56 19.40
CA ASP A 104 -20.73 9.20 18.58
C ASP A 104 -20.33 8.25 17.43
N LEU A 105 -19.08 8.35 16.98
CA LEU A 105 -18.48 7.50 15.94
C LEU A 105 -16.95 7.46 16.12
N ILE A 106 -16.26 6.71 15.27
CA ILE A 106 -14.80 6.57 15.32
C ILE A 106 -14.12 6.91 14.00
N CYS A 107 -12.82 7.19 14.08
CA CYS A 107 -11.89 7.22 12.96
C CYS A 107 -10.71 6.31 13.30
N ASP A 108 -10.61 5.15 12.66
CA ASP A 108 -9.59 4.14 12.99
C ASP A 108 -9.16 3.31 11.78
N LEU A 109 -8.10 2.51 11.93
CA LEU A 109 -7.56 1.67 10.88
C LEU A 109 -8.47 0.48 10.58
N VAL A 110 -8.73 0.28 9.29
CA VAL A 110 -9.55 -0.81 8.74
C VAL A 110 -8.72 -1.60 7.73
N SER A 111 -8.51 -2.88 8.03
CA SER A 111 -7.97 -3.86 7.08
C SER A 111 -9.10 -4.74 6.54
N SER A 112 -9.43 -5.85 7.21
CA SER A 112 -10.55 -6.74 6.84
C SER A 112 -11.93 -6.24 7.29
N GLY A 113 -11.99 -5.29 8.23
CA GLY A 113 -13.24 -4.80 8.84
C GLY A 113 -13.81 -5.66 9.97
N ALA A 114 -13.19 -6.80 10.31
CA ALA A 114 -13.70 -7.72 11.33
C ALA A 114 -13.86 -7.07 12.72
N THR A 115 -12.92 -6.22 13.13
CA THR A 115 -12.96 -5.50 14.42
C THR A 115 -14.14 -4.54 14.50
N LEU A 116 -14.45 -3.83 13.41
CA LEU A 116 -15.60 -2.92 13.35
C LEU A 116 -16.91 -3.70 13.48
N ALA A 117 -17.06 -4.78 12.70
CA ALA A 117 -18.25 -5.62 12.74
C ALA A 117 -18.49 -6.24 14.13
N ALA A 118 -17.42 -6.67 14.81
CA ALA A 118 -17.51 -7.19 16.18
C ALA A 118 -18.02 -6.15 17.20
N ASN A 119 -17.90 -4.86 16.88
CA ASN A 119 -18.38 -3.74 17.70
C ASN A 119 -19.61 -3.04 17.11
N GLN A 120 -20.31 -3.66 16.15
CA GLN A 120 -21.52 -3.11 15.51
C GLN A 120 -21.24 -1.75 14.85
N LEU A 121 -20.09 -1.63 14.21
CA LEU A 121 -19.67 -0.45 13.43
C LEU A 121 -19.50 -0.84 11.96
N LYS A 122 -19.83 0.09 11.06
CA LYS A 122 -19.56 -0.03 9.62
C LYS A 122 -18.67 1.11 9.12
N PRO A 123 -17.68 0.82 8.27
CA PRO A 123 -16.85 1.85 7.64
C PRO A 123 -17.66 2.63 6.60
N VAL A 124 -17.47 3.95 6.54
CA VAL A 124 -18.28 4.84 5.66
C VAL A 124 -17.48 5.78 4.78
N GLU A 125 -16.29 6.19 5.20
CA GLU A 125 -15.48 7.18 4.47
C GLU A 125 -13.99 6.93 4.72
N THR A 126 -13.18 6.97 3.67
CA THR A 126 -11.72 6.80 3.78
C THR A 126 -11.04 8.17 3.94
N LEU A 127 -10.19 8.30 4.97
CA LEU A 127 -9.32 9.47 5.15
C LEU A 127 -7.97 9.28 4.47
N LEU A 128 -7.38 8.09 4.61
CA LEU A 128 -6.01 7.80 4.18
C LEU A 128 -5.87 6.31 3.83
N GLU A 129 -5.31 6.02 2.67
CA GLU A 129 -4.75 4.71 2.35
C GLU A 129 -3.35 4.61 2.96
N SER A 130 -3.07 3.52 3.69
CA SER A 130 -1.82 3.33 4.42
C SER A 130 -1.16 2.00 4.08
N GLU A 131 0.16 2.00 4.07
CA GLU A 131 1.04 0.84 3.92
C GLU A 131 2.33 1.07 4.72
N ALA A 132 3.17 0.05 4.87
CA ALA A 132 4.51 0.20 5.42
C ALA A 132 5.44 0.90 4.42
N VAL A 133 6.27 1.81 4.94
CA VAL A 133 7.05 2.75 4.12
C VAL A 133 8.46 2.90 4.66
N LEU A 134 9.42 3.15 3.78
CA LEU A 134 10.71 3.66 4.20
C LEU A 134 10.59 5.18 4.39
N ALA A 135 10.65 5.63 5.63
CA ALA A 135 10.79 7.04 5.99
C ALA A 135 12.26 7.46 6.02
N GLY A 136 12.53 8.71 5.66
CA GLY A 136 13.86 9.30 5.73
C GLY A 136 13.82 10.83 5.78
N PRO A 137 14.96 11.51 5.70
CA PRO A 137 15.02 12.96 5.86
C PRO A 137 14.37 13.67 4.67
N VAL A 138 13.81 14.87 4.93
CA VAL A 138 13.25 15.74 3.88
C VAL A 138 14.35 16.20 2.92
N LYS A 139 15.55 16.43 3.44
CA LYS A 139 16.73 16.83 2.66
C LYS A 139 17.70 15.67 2.55
N THR A 140 18.22 15.46 1.35
CA THR A 140 19.33 14.53 1.15
C THR A 140 20.56 15.05 1.91
N PRO A 141 21.27 14.21 2.67
CA PRO A 141 22.53 14.59 3.30
C PRO A 141 23.52 15.12 2.24
N ASP A 142 24.36 16.08 2.62
CA ASP A 142 25.43 16.64 1.77
C ASP A 142 26.80 15.99 2.01
N ASP A 143 26.83 14.94 2.83
CA ASP A 143 28.02 14.17 3.20
C ASP A 143 28.06 12.77 2.55
N ALA A 144 28.98 11.92 3.01
CA ALA A 144 29.15 10.55 2.52
C ALA A 144 27.87 9.69 2.61
N ARG A 145 26.91 10.05 3.47
CA ARG A 145 25.63 9.33 3.59
C ARG A 145 24.78 9.47 2.34
N ALA A 146 24.95 10.52 1.53
CA ALA A 146 24.23 10.69 0.27
C ALA A 146 24.42 9.49 -0.67
N GLY A 147 25.67 9.03 -0.81
CA GLY A 147 26.02 7.87 -1.63
C GLY A 147 25.44 6.56 -1.09
N LEU A 148 25.50 6.38 0.23
CA LEU A 148 24.93 5.22 0.92
C LEU A 148 23.40 5.18 0.80
N MET A 149 22.74 6.33 0.96
CA MET A 149 21.29 6.47 0.76
C MET A 149 20.91 6.08 -0.67
N ALA A 150 21.59 6.64 -1.67
CA ALA A 150 21.31 6.32 -3.07
C ALA A 150 21.50 4.83 -3.37
N MET A 151 22.53 4.20 -2.81
CA MET A 151 22.75 2.76 -2.95
C MET A 151 21.65 1.93 -2.27
N LEU A 152 21.24 2.30 -1.05
CA LEU A 152 20.17 1.63 -0.31
C LEU A 152 18.84 1.71 -1.06
N LEU A 153 18.47 2.92 -1.52
CA LEU A 153 17.22 3.14 -2.25
C LEU A 153 17.19 2.34 -3.55
N ARG A 154 18.29 2.29 -4.32
CA ARG A 154 18.36 1.44 -5.52
C ARG A 154 18.17 -0.05 -5.21
N ARG A 155 18.79 -0.55 -4.15
CA ARG A 155 18.64 -1.96 -3.72
C ARG A 155 17.21 -2.25 -3.25
N LEU A 156 16.59 -1.32 -2.55
CA LEU A 156 15.21 -1.43 -2.10
C LEU A 156 14.25 -1.44 -3.30
N ASP A 157 14.42 -0.52 -4.25
CA ASP A 157 13.64 -0.46 -5.48
C ASP A 157 13.73 -1.79 -6.26
N GLY A 158 14.91 -2.41 -6.30
CA GLY A 158 15.12 -3.72 -6.92
C GLY A 158 14.43 -4.88 -6.20
N VAL A 159 14.12 -4.77 -4.91
CA VAL A 159 13.36 -5.79 -4.16
C VAL A 159 11.86 -5.51 -4.28
N VAL A 160 11.43 -4.27 -4.07
CA VAL A 160 10.01 -3.89 -4.09
C VAL A 160 9.39 -4.10 -5.47
N LYS A 161 10.08 -3.75 -6.57
CA LYS A 161 9.60 -4.01 -7.93
C LYS A 161 9.48 -5.50 -8.27
N VAL A 162 10.26 -6.33 -7.59
CA VAL A 162 10.41 -7.75 -7.91
C VAL A 162 9.49 -8.63 -7.06
N GLN A 163 8.96 -8.14 -5.94
CA GLN A 163 8.05 -8.91 -5.07
C GLN A 163 6.89 -9.57 -5.85
N ASP A 164 6.33 -8.85 -6.83
CA ASP A 164 5.26 -9.37 -7.69
C ASP A 164 5.73 -9.88 -9.04
N SER A 165 7.02 -9.80 -9.34
CA SER A 165 7.57 -10.33 -10.59
C SER A 165 7.72 -11.85 -10.53
N LYS A 166 7.43 -12.51 -11.66
CA LYS A 166 7.59 -13.96 -11.82
C LYS A 166 8.33 -14.23 -13.11
N LEU A 167 9.27 -15.16 -13.07
CA LEU A 167 9.86 -15.69 -14.29
C LEU A 167 8.94 -16.78 -14.82
N LEU A 168 8.38 -16.55 -16.00
CA LEU A 168 7.54 -17.50 -16.70
C LEU A 168 8.37 -18.19 -17.79
N MET A 169 8.41 -19.52 -17.73
CA MET A 169 9.07 -20.37 -18.72
C MET A 169 8.08 -21.38 -19.28
N PHE A 170 8.06 -21.56 -20.60
CA PHE A 170 7.13 -22.50 -21.25
C PHE A 170 7.62 -22.85 -22.66
N ARG A 171 6.92 -23.78 -23.31
CA ARG A 171 7.14 -24.13 -24.71
C ARG A 171 5.93 -23.79 -25.55
N ALA A 172 6.15 -23.42 -26.81
CA ALA A 172 5.09 -23.25 -27.78
C ALA A 172 5.59 -23.46 -29.21
N ALA A 173 4.68 -23.67 -30.15
CA ALA A 173 5.01 -23.61 -31.58
C ALA A 173 5.28 -22.16 -32.02
N LEU A 174 6.10 -21.98 -33.07
CA LEU A 174 6.53 -20.66 -33.56
C LEU A 174 5.34 -19.76 -33.96
N ASP A 175 4.30 -20.34 -34.57
CA ASP A 175 3.09 -19.64 -35.03
C ASP A 175 2.22 -19.11 -33.87
N ARG A 176 2.39 -19.64 -32.65
CA ARG A 176 1.62 -19.24 -31.46
C ARG A 176 2.24 -18.10 -30.67
N VAL A 177 3.51 -17.76 -30.90
CA VAL A 177 4.25 -16.75 -30.10
C VAL A 177 3.54 -15.39 -30.07
N SER A 178 2.98 -14.95 -31.21
CA SER A 178 2.30 -13.66 -31.30
C SER A 178 1.01 -13.60 -30.48
N GLU A 179 0.26 -14.70 -30.41
CA GLU A 179 -0.97 -14.81 -29.62
C GLU A 179 -0.63 -14.85 -28.12
N LEU A 180 0.35 -15.68 -27.75
CA LEU A 180 0.83 -15.83 -26.36
C LEU A 180 1.39 -14.52 -25.80
N SER A 181 2.12 -13.75 -26.61
CA SER A 181 2.63 -12.44 -26.20
C SER A 181 1.51 -11.43 -25.88
N ARG A 182 0.33 -11.54 -26.51
CA ARG A 182 -0.81 -10.64 -26.21
C ARG A 182 -1.50 -10.99 -24.90
N LEU A 183 -1.44 -12.26 -24.48
CA LEU A 183 -1.95 -12.72 -23.20
C LEU A 183 -1.04 -12.32 -22.01
N LEU A 184 0.14 -11.77 -22.30
CA LEU A 184 1.14 -11.32 -21.35
C LEU A 184 1.48 -9.83 -21.53
N PRO A 185 0.50 -8.91 -21.36
CA PRO A 185 0.70 -7.48 -21.64
C PRO A 185 1.64 -6.77 -20.64
N ASP A 186 1.84 -7.39 -19.47
CA ASP A 186 2.67 -6.93 -18.35
C ASP A 186 4.04 -7.62 -18.29
N ALA A 187 4.40 -8.38 -19.34
CA ALA A 187 5.66 -9.09 -19.41
C ALA A 187 6.68 -8.41 -20.32
N ASP A 188 7.96 -8.64 -20.01
CA ASP A 188 9.06 -8.30 -20.92
C ASP A 188 8.92 -9.04 -22.27
N PRO A 189 9.59 -8.58 -23.32
CA PRO A 189 9.64 -9.32 -24.59
C PRO A 189 10.10 -10.77 -24.40
N LEU A 190 9.37 -11.71 -25.01
CA LEU A 190 9.69 -13.14 -24.94
C LEU A 190 11.08 -13.42 -25.50
N VAL A 191 11.96 -13.97 -24.65
CA VAL A 191 13.21 -14.58 -25.07
C VAL A 191 12.87 -15.93 -25.71
N GLN A 192 13.34 -16.13 -26.94
CA GLN A 192 13.07 -17.33 -27.72
C GLN A 192 14.34 -18.17 -27.86
N LEU A 193 14.29 -19.40 -27.37
CA LEU A 193 15.35 -20.38 -27.46
C LEU A 193 14.88 -21.54 -28.36
N PRO A 194 15.66 -21.94 -29.38
CA PRO A 194 15.32 -23.10 -30.21
C PRO A 194 15.21 -24.38 -29.37
N ASP A 195 14.25 -25.24 -29.71
CA ASP A 195 14.12 -26.60 -29.18
C ASP A 195 14.13 -27.60 -30.35
N ASP A 196 14.63 -28.81 -30.10
CA ASP A 196 14.64 -29.86 -31.13
C ASP A 196 13.19 -30.34 -31.38
N GLY A 197 12.68 -30.16 -32.60
CA GLY A 197 11.35 -30.66 -33.00
C GLY A 197 10.29 -29.61 -33.34
N GLY A 198 10.68 -28.38 -33.72
CA GLY A 198 9.74 -27.37 -34.25
C GLY A 198 8.99 -26.55 -33.19
N HIS A 199 9.38 -26.69 -31.92
CA HIS A 199 8.93 -25.87 -30.81
C HIS A 199 10.02 -24.87 -30.39
N LEU A 200 9.59 -23.82 -29.70
CA LEU A 200 10.46 -22.88 -29.02
C LEU A 200 10.31 -23.04 -27.52
N ARG A 201 11.41 -22.88 -26.80
CA ARG A 201 11.41 -22.57 -25.37
C ARG A 201 11.33 -21.06 -25.22
N LEU A 202 10.32 -20.61 -24.51
CA LEU A 202 10.00 -19.21 -24.29
C LEU A 202 10.23 -18.87 -22.83
N GLN A 203 10.81 -17.71 -22.60
CA GLN A 203 11.04 -17.17 -21.26
C GLN A 203 10.72 -15.69 -21.24
N THR A 204 10.03 -15.23 -20.20
CA THR A 204 9.83 -13.80 -19.94
C THR A 204 9.69 -13.52 -18.45
N MET A 205 9.99 -12.28 -18.07
CA MET A 205 9.66 -11.72 -16.77
C MET A 205 8.24 -11.14 -16.83
N CYS A 206 7.33 -11.64 -16.01
CA CYS A 206 6.00 -11.05 -15.85
C CYS A 206 6.03 -10.09 -14.66
N HIS A 207 5.64 -8.82 -14.86
CA HIS A 207 5.58 -7.81 -13.81
C HIS A 207 4.16 -7.72 -13.24
N GLY A 208 3.79 -8.70 -12.43
CA GLY A 208 2.47 -8.76 -11.81
C GLY A 208 2.05 -10.17 -11.43
N ALA A 209 0.88 -10.26 -10.81
CA ALA A 209 0.32 -11.54 -10.39
C ALA A 209 0.01 -12.41 -11.61
N LEU A 210 0.72 -13.53 -11.73
CA LEU A 210 0.41 -14.57 -12.69
C LEU A 210 -0.68 -15.49 -12.11
N THR A 211 -1.94 -15.20 -12.42
CA THR A 211 -3.09 -15.93 -11.88
C THR A 211 -3.26 -17.30 -12.54
N TRP A 212 -3.95 -18.22 -11.85
CA TRP A 212 -4.34 -19.51 -12.42
C TRP A 212 -5.15 -19.36 -13.72
N GLN A 213 -6.08 -18.41 -13.74
CA GLN A 213 -6.85 -18.10 -14.95
C GLN A 213 -5.94 -17.76 -16.14
N ARG A 214 -4.92 -16.92 -15.93
CA ARG A 214 -4.01 -16.53 -17.01
C ARG A 214 -3.14 -17.70 -17.47
N LEU A 215 -2.71 -18.58 -16.55
CA LEU A 215 -1.98 -19.80 -16.90
C LEU A 215 -2.82 -20.75 -17.77
N GLU A 216 -4.10 -20.92 -17.44
CA GLU A 216 -5.02 -21.73 -18.24
C GLU A 216 -5.29 -21.11 -19.62
N GLU A 217 -5.39 -19.78 -19.73
CA GLU A 217 -5.54 -19.08 -21.01
C GLU A 217 -4.32 -19.30 -21.92
N LEU A 218 -3.10 -19.27 -21.36
CA LEU A 218 -1.88 -19.57 -22.09
C LEU A 218 -1.83 -21.03 -22.57
N GLU A 219 -2.22 -21.98 -21.71
CA GLU A 219 -2.29 -23.40 -22.07
C GLU A 219 -3.27 -23.63 -23.22
N ARG A 220 -4.47 -23.02 -23.16
CA ARG A 220 -5.47 -23.06 -24.24
C ARG A 220 -4.96 -22.46 -25.55
N ALA A 221 -4.09 -21.44 -25.49
CA ALA A 221 -3.43 -20.83 -26.64
C ALA A 221 -2.23 -21.65 -27.17
N GLY A 222 -1.92 -22.80 -26.57
CA GLY A 222 -0.90 -23.74 -27.03
C GLY A 222 0.43 -23.68 -26.28
N ALA A 223 0.49 -22.98 -25.14
CA ALA A 223 1.63 -23.10 -24.24
C ALA A 223 1.68 -24.47 -23.56
N GLN A 224 2.88 -25.01 -23.39
CA GLN A 224 3.10 -26.32 -22.76
C GLN A 224 4.21 -26.23 -21.72
N GLY A 225 4.07 -26.99 -20.63
CA GLY A 225 5.11 -27.05 -19.59
C GLY A 225 5.37 -25.69 -18.93
N LEU A 226 4.29 -24.95 -18.63
CA LEU A 226 4.35 -23.67 -17.93
C LEU A 226 5.00 -23.86 -16.56
N MET A 227 6.09 -23.13 -16.32
CA MET A 227 6.80 -23.07 -15.06
C MET A 227 6.86 -21.61 -14.60
N VAL A 228 6.45 -21.39 -13.35
CA VAL A 228 6.43 -20.07 -12.72
C VAL A 228 7.44 -20.08 -11.60
N LEU A 229 8.48 -19.27 -11.70
CA LEU A 229 9.51 -19.16 -10.69
C LEU A 229 9.41 -17.79 -10.01
N SER A 230 9.51 -17.79 -8.68
CA SER A 230 9.64 -16.56 -7.90
C SER A 230 11.01 -15.96 -8.11
N VAL A 231 11.03 -14.66 -8.40
CA VAL A 231 12.27 -13.89 -8.48
C VAL A 231 12.48 -13.23 -7.13
N GLU A 232 13.61 -13.49 -6.49
CA GLU A 232 13.86 -12.95 -5.15
C GLU A 232 14.44 -11.53 -5.19
N ARG A 233 15.31 -11.27 -6.18
CA ARG A 233 16.03 -10.00 -6.33
C ARG A 233 16.33 -9.75 -7.81
N SER A 234 16.24 -8.50 -8.23
CA SER A 234 16.79 -8.02 -9.50
C SER A 234 17.56 -6.73 -9.24
N LEU A 235 18.63 -6.51 -10.01
CA LEU A 235 19.37 -5.25 -10.01
C LEU A 235 19.17 -4.62 -11.39
N ALA A 236 18.57 -3.44 -11.41
CA ALA A 236 18.45 -2.59 -12.60
C ALA A 236 19.51 -1.48 -12.56
#